data_AF-A0A699S771-F1
#
_entry.id   AF-A0A699S771-F1
#
_cell.length_a   1.000
_cell.length_b   1.000
_cell.length_c   1.000
_cell.angle_alpha   90.00
_cell.angle_beta   90.00
_cell.angle_gamma   90.00
#
_symmetry.space_group_name_H-M   'P 1'
#
loop_
_entity.id
_entity.type
_entity.pdbx_description
1 polymer ?
#
loop_
_entity_poly.entity_id
_entity_poly.type
_entity_poly.pdbx_seq_one_letter_code
_entity_poly.pdbx_strand_id
1 'polypeptide(L)'
;MQEELLQFKRLDNKHNEEQTVIRNKSRLIVRGYRQEEGIDFEESFAPVAGMEAIRIFLAYAAHKSFTVFQMDVKIAFLHGSLKEDVYVCQPEGFIDADHPSHVYKLKKALYGLKQAPMAWYNELSKFFLQSHFFKGTIDPTLFIRCFPDDIL
;
A
#
# COMPACT_ATOMS: atom_id res chain seq x y z
N MET A 1 9.03 -22.04 16.15
CA MET A 1 9.73 -20.76 16.35
C MET A 1 10.04 -20.25 14.96
N GLN A 2 9.22 -19.34 14.45
CA GLN A 2 9.25 -18.89 13.05
C GLN A 2 10.60 -18.23 12.75
N GLU A 3 11.45 -18.94 12.00
CA GLU A 3 12.74 -18.42 11.53
C GLU A 3 12.50 -17.33 10.46
N GLU A 4 12.77 -16.10 10.88
CA GLU A 4 13.38 -15.05 10.06
C GLU A 4 12.63 -14.58 8.79
N LEU A 5 11.58 -13.79 9.01
CA LEU A 5 11.18 -12.72 8.10
C LEU A 5 12.21 -11.57 8.16
N LEU A 6 13.43 -11.85 7.68
CA LEU A 6 14.56 -10.90 7.73
C LEU A 6 14.40 -9.78 6.70
N GLN A 7 14.71 -8.56 7.15
CA GLN A 7 14.54 -7.32 6.41
C GLN A 7 15.64 -7.11 5.36
N PHE A 8 15.32 -6.30 4.34
CA PHE A 8 16.31 -5.67 3.47
C PHE A 8 16.24 -4.16 3.66
N LYS A 9 17.35 -3.55 4.10
CA LYS A 9 17.51 -2.09 4.14
C LYS A 9 18.14 -1.65 2.83
N ARG A 10 17.34 -1.09 1.92
CA ARG A 10 17.89 -0.44 0.72
C ARG A 10 18.29 0.98 1.08
N LEU A 11 19.58 1.29 0.97
CA LEU A 11 20.12 2.63 1.06
C LEU A 11 20.34 3.14 -0.38
N ASP A 12 19.61 4.18 -0.76
CA ASP A 12 19.80 4.86 -2.03
C ASP A 12 20.07 6.35 -1.76
N ASN A 13 20.99 6.95 -2.51
CA ASN A 13 21.19 8.39 -2.47
C ASN A 13 20.46 9.04 -3.65
N LYS A 14 19.73 10.13 -3.39
CA LYS A 14 19.21 10.99 -4.45
C LYS A 14 20.30 12.00 -4.81
N HIS A 15 20.73 11.98 -6.06
CA HIS A 15 21.70 12.92 -6.60
C HIS A 15 21.02 14.03 -7.42
N ASN A 16 21.66 15.19 -7.53
CA ASN A 16 21.31 16.24 -8.51
C ASN A 16 21.92 15.92 -9.89
N GLU A 17 21.73 16.80 -10.87
CA GLU A 17 22.31 16.68 -12.21
C GLU A 17 23.86 16.66 -12.18
N GLU A 18 24.46 17.29 -11.18
CA GLU A 18 25.92 17.34 -10.94
C GLU A 18 26.43 16.18 -10.07
N GLN A 19 25.64 15.11 -9.90
CA GLN A 19 25.96 13.93 -9.08
C GLN A 19 26.23 14.20 -7.58
N THR A 20 25.89 15.38 -7.07
CA THR A 20 25.97 15.69 -5.65
C THR A 20 24.79 15.09 -4.90
N VAL A 21 25.05 14.45 -3.76
CA VAL A 21 24.01 13.85 -2.92
C VAL A 21 23.12 14.94 -2.33
N ILE A 22 21.85 14.98 -2.73
CA ILE A 22 20.83 15.88 -2.17
C ILE A 22 20.16 15.24 -0.95
N ARG A 23 19.93 13.92 -0.98
CA ARG A 23 19.15 13.23 0.07
C ARG A 23 19.47 11.75 0.18
N ASN A 24 19.74 11.30 1.40
CA ASN A 24 19.81 9.87 1.72
C ASN A 24 18.39 9.30 1.84
N LYS A 25 18.13 8.17 1.19
CA LYS A 25 16.89 7.41 1.27
C LYS A 25 17.19 6.05 1.87
N SER A 26 16.38 5.66 2.85
CA SER A 26 16.36 4.30 3.38
C SER A 26 14.96 3.74 3.27
N ARG A 27 14.84 2.46 2.90
CA ARG A 27 13.57 1.74 2.92
C ARG A 27 13.71 0.47 3.74
N LEU A 28 12.71 0.24 4.59
CA LEU A 28 12.52 -1.03 5.27
C LEU A 28 11.60 -1.91 4.43
N ILE A 29 12.10 -3.04 3.96
CA ILE A 29 11.37 -3.96 3.09
C ILE A 29 11.34 -5.33 3.74
N VAL A 30 10.16 -5.93 3.81
CA VAL A 30 9.95 -7.30 4.29
C VAL A 30 10.16 -8.28 3.14
N ARG A 31 10.77 -9.43 3.43
CA ARG A 31 10.91 -10.54 2.47
C ARG A 31 9.61 -11.35 2.37
N GLY A 32 8.53 -10.77 1.86
CA GLY A 32 7.24 -11.49 1.82
C GLY A 32 7.22 -12.71 0.90
N TYR A 33 8.23 -12.93 0.06
CA TYR A 33 8.38 -14.22 -0.64
C TYR A 33 8.59 -15.41 0.31
N ARG A 34 9.02 -15.15 1.57
CA ARG A 34 9.10 -16.16 2.64
C ARG A 34 7.80 -16.32 3.43
N GLN A 35 6.78 -15.49 3.20
CA GLN A 35 5.52 -15.62 3.91
C GLN A 35 4.71 -16.81 3.40
N GLU A 36 4.15 -17.56 4.35
CA GLU A 36 3.31 -18.73 4.11
C GLU A 36 1.83 -18.38 4.29
N GLU A 37 1.01 -18.77 3.30
CA GLU A 37 -0.45 -18.59 3.35
C GLU A 37 -1.06 -19.49 4.42
N GLY A 38 -2.03 -18.99 5.18
CA GLY A 38 -2.63 -19.66 6.32
C GLY A 38 -1.79 -19.61 7.61
N ILE A 39 -0.56 -19.09 7.53
CA ILE A 39 0.31 -18.85 8.69
C ILE A 39 0.55 -17.35 8.89
N ASP A 40 1.12 -16.67 7.88
CA ASP A 40 1.50 -15.25 7.97
C ASP A 40 0.46 -14.30 7.39
N PHE A 41 -0.44 -14.82 6.55
CA PHE A 41 -1.57 -14.09 5.96
C PHE A 41 -2.65 -15.07 5.50
N GLU A 42 -3.90 -14.63 5.49
CA GLU A 42 -5.03 -15.39 4.93
C GLU A 42 -5.30 -15.02 3.47
N GLU A 43 -5.47 -13.73 3.19
CA GLU A 43 -5.80 -13.21 1.85
C GLU A 43 -4.81 -12.11 1.46
N SER A 44 -4.24 -12.21 0.26
CA SER A 44 -3.27 -11.23 -0.24
C SER A 44 -3.72 -10.50 -1.50
N PHE A 45 -4.82 -10.93 -2.12
CA PHE A 45 -5.27 -10.37 -3.39
C PHE A 45 -5.93 -9.01 -3.20
N ALA A 46 -5.32 -7.95 -3.74
CA ALA A 46 -5.97 -6.64 -3.79
C ALA A 46 -6.57 -6.38 -5.17
N PRO A 47 -7.79 -5.84 -5.27
CA PRO A 47 -8.34 -5.40 -6.53
C PRO A 47 -7.46 -4.33 -7.18
N VAL A 48 -7.26 -4.45 -8.49
CA VAL A 48 -6.56 -3.47 -9.33
C VAL A 48 -7.50 -3.01 -10.42
N ALA A 49 -7.51 -1.70 -10.68
CA ALA A 49 -8.38 -1.12 -11.70
C ALA A 49 -8.06 -1.73 -13.07
N GLY A 50 -9.09 -2.27 -13.72
CA GLY A 50 -8.97 -2.83 -15.06
C GLY A 50 -8.66 -1.72 -16.08
N MET A 51 -7.86 -2.04 -17.09
CA MET A 51 -7.55 -1.08 -18.16
C MET A 51 -8.80 -0.68 -18.94
N GLU A 52 -9.76 -1.59 -19.08
CA GLU A 52 -11.08 -1.38 -19.65
C GLU A 52 -11.86 -0.32 -18.86
N ALA A 53 -11.91 -0.45 -17.53
CA ALA A 53 -12.60 0.50 -16.67
C ALA A 53 -11.96 1.90 -16.74
N ILE A 54 -10.62 1.98 -16.73
CA ILE A 54 -9.89 3.24 -16.89
C ILE A 54 -10.21 3.88 -18.25
N ARG A 55 -10.21 3.10 -19.35
CA ARG A 55 -10.52 3.61 -20.69
C ARG A 55 -11.96 4.13 -20.79
N ILE A 56 -12.92 3.39 -20.25
CA ILE A 56 -14.33 3.80 -20.22
C ILE A 56 -14.50 5.08 -19.40
N PHE A 57 -13.88 5.16 -18.22
CA PHE A 57 -13.89 6.35 -17.38
C PHE A 57 -13.35 7.57 -18.14
N LEU A 58 -12.19 7.46 -18.78
CA LEU A 58 -11.58 8.56 -19.54
C LEU A 58 -12.42 8.94 -20.77
N ALA A 59 -13.00 7.98 -21.48
CA ALA A 59 -13.88 8.25 -22.62
C ALA A 59 -15.15 8.99 -22.19
N TYR A 60 -15.77 8.58 -21.08
CA TYR A 60 -16.95 9.25 -20.51
C TYR A 60 -16.60 10.65 -20.01
N ALA A 61 -15.48 10.81 -19.30
CA ALA A 61 -15.01 12.11 -18.85
C ALA A 61 -14.77 13.07 -20.02
N ALA A 62 -14.15 12.60 -21.10
CA ALA A 62 -13.97 13.40 -22.32
C ALA A 62 -15.32 13.77 -22.97
N HIS A 63 -16.25 12.83 -23.07
CA HIS A 63 -17.59 13.09 -23.64
C HIS A 63 -18.38 14.13 -22.83
N LYS A 64 -18.28 14.10 -21.50
CA LYS A 64 -18.93 15.05 -20.59
C LYS A 64 -18.12 16.32 -20.33
N SER A 65 -16.96 16.47 -20.96
CA SER A 65 -16.02 17.59 -20.73
C SER A 65 -15.61 17.74 -19.26
N PHE A 66 -15.48 16.63 -18.54
CA PHE A 66 -15.00 16.61 -17.16
C PHE A 66 -13.49 16.83 -17.09
N THR A 67 -13.06 17.56 -16.07
CA THR A 67 -11.63 17.68 -15.73
C THR A 67 -11.21 16.47 -14.90
N VAL A 68 -10.17 15.77 -15.34
CA VAL A 68 -9.62 14.60 -14.64
C VAL A 68 -8.38 15.01 -13.85
N PHE A 69 -8.32 14.60 -12.59
CA PHE A 69 -7.16 14.79 -11.72
C PHE A 69 -6.47 13.46 -11.44
N GLN A 70 -5.14 13.46 -11.42
CA GLN A 70 -4.32 12.33 -11.01
C GLN A 70 -3.63 12.66 -9.69
N MET A 71 -3.64 11.71 -8.76
CA MET A 71 -2.94 11.82 -7.48
C MET A 71 -2.11 10.55 -7.23
N ASP A 72 -0.86 10.73 -6.85
CA ASP A 72 0.01 9.66 -6.37
C ASP A 72 0.11 9.72 -4.84
N VAL A 73 -0.33 8.65 -4.17
CA VAL A 73 -0.31 8.56 -2.71
C VAL A 73 1.07 8.08 -2.28
N LYS A 74 1.85 8.99 -1.69
CA LYS A 74 3.14 8.66 -1.10
C LYS A 74 2.94 7.64 0.02
N ILE A 75 3.83 6.65 0.07
CA ILE A 75 3.90 5.63 1.12
C ILE A 75 2.56 4.92 1.41
N ALA A 76 1.74 4.69 0.39
CA ALA A 76 0.39 4.11 0.49
C ALA A 76 0.28 2.91 1.45
N PHE A 77 1.20 1.94 1.37
CA PHE A 77 1.16 0.75 2.23
C PHE A 77 1.30 1.06 3.73
N LEU A 78 2.05 2.11 4.12
CA LEU A 78 2.19 2.49 5.53
C LEU A 78 0.89 3.04 6.13
N HIS A 79 -0.08 3.41 5.30
CA HIS A 79 -1.41 3.78 5.77
C HIS A 79 -2.28 2.56 6.07
N GLY A 80 -2.08 1.46 5.35
CA GLY A 80 -2.81 0.21 5.52
C GLY A 80 -2.57 -0.45 6.87
N SER A 81 -3.65 -0.76 7.58
CA SER A 81 -3.63 -1.48 8.85
C SER A 81 -3.59 -3.00 8.59
N LEU A 82 -2.74 -3.73 9.31
CA LEU A 82 -2.67 -5.19 9.19
C LEU A 82 -3.80 -5.84 10.00
N LYS A 83 -4.44 -6.86 9.44
CA LYS A 83 -5.44 -7.67 10.13
C LYS A 83 -4.76 -8.72 11.01
N GLU A 84 -3.69 -9.32 10.49
CA GLU A 84 -2.89 -10.32 11.17
C GLU A 84 -1.73 -9.70 11.95
N ASP A 85 -1.29 -10.40 12.99
CA ASP A 85 -0.08 -10.04 13.73
C ASP A 85 1.15 -10.48 12.94
N VAL A 86 1.87 -9.52 12.37
CA VAL A 86 3.12 -9.78 11.65
C VAL A 86 4.32 -9.33 12.47
N TYR A 87 5.29 -10.22 12.63
CA TYR A 87 6.54 -9.96 13.33
C TYR A 87 7.72 -9.97 12.35
N VAL A 88 8.71 -9.11 12.61
CA VAL A 88 9.94 -9.03 11.81
C VAL A 88 11.14 -9.00 12.74
N CYS A 89 12.26 -9.56 12.28
CA CYS A 89 13.52 -9.48 13.00
C CYS A 89 13.97 -8.02 13.20
N GLN A 90 14.77 -7.79 14.23
CA GLN A 90 15.41 -6.50 14.43
C GLN A 90 16.33 -6.18 13.23
N PRO A 91 16.26 -4.96 12.68
CA PRO A 91 17.13 -4.56 11.58
C PRO A 91 18.60 -4.59 12.02
N GLU A 92 19.48 -4.93 11.08
CA GLU A 92 20.92 -4.78 11.29
C GLU A 92 21.26 -3.34 11.69
N GLY A 93 22.05 -3.19 12.75
CA GLY A 93 22.39 -1.89 13.36
C GLY A 93 21.33 -1.31 14.30
N PHE A 94 20.21 -2.00 14.52
CA PHE A 94 19.15 -1.62 15.47
C PHE A 94 18.79 -2.75 16.45
N ILE A 95 19.64 -3.76 16.56
CA ILE A 95 19.47 -4.86 17.52
C ILE A 95 19.66 -4.32 18.94
N ASP A 96 18.68 -4.55 19.80
CA ASP A 96 18.75 -4.26 21.23
C ASP A 96 19.79 -5.17 21.90
N ALA A 97 20.76 -4.57 22.59
CA ALA A 97 21.83 -5.30 23.25
C ALA A 97 21.33 -6.09 24.47
N ASP A 98 20.31 -5.59 25.17
CA ASP A 98 19.73 -6.26 26.33
C ASP A 98 18.76 -7.36 25.89
N HIS A 99 18.18 -7.23 24.68
CA HIS A 99 17.20 -8.16 24.14
C HIS A 99 17.49 -8.56 22.68
N PRO A 100 18.62 -9.23 22.41
CA PRO A 100 19.06 -9.52 21.05
C PRO A 100 18.12 -10.45 20.28
N SER A 101 17.35 -11.30 20.98
CA SER A 101 16.41 -12.25 20.39
C SER A 101 14.99 -11.70 20.20
N HIS A 102 14.73 -10.45 20.59
CA HIS A 102 13.41 -9.86 20.39
C HIS A 102 13.13 -9.61 18.90
N VAL A 103 11.84 -9.51 18.59
CA VAL A 103 11.31 -9.20 17.27
C VAL A 103 10.39 -7.98 17.36
N TYR A 104 10.23 -7.28 16.25
CA TYR A 104 9.30 -6.16 16.16
C TYR A 104 7.95 -6.61 15.62
N LYS A 105 6.89 -6.24 16.32
CA LYS A 105 5.52 -6.36 15.81
C LYS A 105 5.19 -5.18 14.90
N LEU A 106 4.75 -5.46 13.68
CA LEU A 106 4.33 -4.44 12.73
C LEU A 106 2.93 -3.92 13.08
N LYS A 107 2.80 -2.59 13.22
CA LYS A 107 1.50 -1.92 13.41
C LYS A 107 0.80 -1.54 12.11
N LYS A 108 1.57 -1.45 11.02
CA LYS A 108 1.13 -1.01 9.69
C LYS A 108 1.78 -1.89 8.64
N ALA A 109 1.15 -1.97 7.47
CA ALA A 109 1.70 -2.74 6.38
C ALA A 109 2.99 -2.11 5.85
N LEU A 110 3.94 -2.95 5.48
CA LEU A 110 5.23 -2.57 4.92
C LEU A 110 5.36 -3.07 3.49
N TYR A 111 6.27 -2.44 2.76
CA TYR A 111 6.67 -2.95 1.44
C TYR A 111 7.17 -4.39 1.53
N GLY A 112 6.78 -5.18 0.55
CA GLY A 112 7.19 -6.57 0.43
C GLY A 112 6.32 -7.55 1.18
N LEU A 113 5.42 -7.12 2.08
CA LEU A 113 4.39 -8.00 2.63
C LEU A 113 3.37 -8.39 1.54
N LYS A 114 3.00 -9.67 1.49
CA LYS A 114 2.02 -10.18 0.52
C LYS A 114 0.65 -9.51 0.67
N GLN A 115 0.20 -9.26 1.90
CA GLN A 115 -1.08 -8.62 2.20
C GLN A 115 -1.07 -7.09 2.19
N ALA A 116 0.09 -6.43 1.97
CA ALA A 116 0.16 -4.97 2.01
C ALA A 116 -0.76 -4.25 1.00
N PRO A 117 -0.90 -4.71 -0.25
CA PRO A 117 -1.83 -4.11 -1.19
C PRO A 117 -3.28 -4.19 -0.70
N MET A 118 -3.67 -5.32 -0.10
CA MET A 118 -5.02 -5.54 0.43
C MET A 118 -5.29 -4.64 1.64
N ALA A 119 -4.33 -4.57 2.56
CA ALA A 119 -4.41 -3.68 3.73
C ALA A 119 -4.60 -2.21 3.30
N TRP A 120 -3.90 -1.76 2.26
CA TRP A 120 -4.08 -0.42 1.70
C TRP A 120 -5.46 -0.24 1.06
N TYR A 121 -5.89 -1.17 0.21
CA TYR A 121 -7.19 -1.12 -0.44
C TYR A 121 -8.33 -1.02 0.58
N ASN A 122 -8.28 -1.80 1.65
CA ASN A 122 -9.29 -1.79 2.70
C ASN A 122 -9.36 -0.44 3.44
N GLU A 123 -8.20 0.15 3.77
CA GLU A 123 -8.14 1.46 4.41
C GLU A 123 -8.69 2.57 3.49
N LEU A 124 -8.29 2.56 2.21
CA LEU A 124 -8.76 3.52 1.21
C LEU A 124 -10.26 3.38 0.94
N SER A 125 -10.74 2.16 0.77
CA SER A 125 -12.16 1.84 0.57
C SER A 125 -12.99 2.34 1.75
N LYS A 126 -12.55 2.06 2.98
CA LYS A 126 -13.20 2.55 4.20
C LYS A 126 -13.27 4.07 4.22
N PHE A 127 -12.19 4.77 3.89
CA PHE A 127 -12.17 6.22 3.81
C PHE A 127 -13.19 6.77 2.79
N PHE A 128 -13.25 6.19 1.59
CA PHE A 128 -14.21 6.62 0.57
C PHE A 128 -15.66 6.38 0.99
N LEU A 129 -15.96 5.21 1.56
CA LEU A 129 -17.30 4.89 2.05
C LEU A 129 -17.74 5.84 3.18
N GLN A 130 -16.84 6.16 4.12
CA GLN A 130 -17.09 7.18 5.16
C GLN A 130 -17.25 8.59 4.59
N SER A 131 -16.67 8.84 3.41
CA SER A 131 -16.76 10.10 2.68
C SER A 131 -17.94 10.16 1.71
N HIS A 132 -18.95 9.31 1.90
CA HIS A 132 -20.20 9.25 1.11
C HIS A 132 -20.01 8.83 -0.35
N PHE A 133 -18.90 8.16 -0.67
CA PHE A 133 -18.80 7.43 -1.92
C PHE A 133 -19.47 6.07 -1.75
N PHE A 134 -19.99 5.52 -2.84
CA PHE A 134 -20.40 4.13 -2.93
C PHE A 134 -19.49 3.40 -3.92
N LYS A 135 -19.36 2.10 -3.68
CA LYS A 135 -18.52 1.20 -4.48
C LYS A 135 -19.27 0.77 -5.74
N GLY A 136 -18.59 0.76 -6.88
CA GLY A 136 -19.12 0.24 -8.13
C GLY A 136 -19.48 -1.26 -8.01
N THR A 137 -20.54 -1.66 -8.70
CA THR A 137 -21.02 -3.06 -8.69
C THR A 137 -20.20 -3.97 -9.60
N ILE A 138 -19.70 -3.44 -10.72
CA ILE A 138 -18.93 -4.18 -11.73
C ILE A 138 -17.43 -4.14 -11.40
N ASP A 139 -16.88 -2.94 -11.17
CA ASP A 139 -15.48 -2.76 -10.81
C ASP A 139 -15.36 -2.35 -9.33
N PRO A 140 -14.77 -3.19 -8.46
CA PRO A 140 -14.62 -2.88 -7.04
C PRO A 140 -13.59 -1.77 -6.76
N THR A 141 -12.84 -1.30 -7.75
CA THR A 141 -11.90 -0.18 -7.60
C THR A 141 -12.50 1.17 -7.98
N LEU A 142 -13.70 1.17 -8.59
CA LEU A 142 -14.44 2.38 -8.91
C LEU A 142 -15.28 2.82 -7.69
N PHE A 143 -15.09 4.07 -7.28
CA PHE A 143 -15.89 4.72 -6.25
C PHE A 143 -16.58 5.94 -6.83
N ILE A 144 -17.88 6.07 -6.59
CA ILE A 144 -18.71 7.13 -7.15
C ILE A 144 -19.36 7.87 -6.00
N ARG A 145 -19.44 9.19 -6.10
CA ARG A 145 -20.23 10.02 -5.20
C ARG A 145 -21.10 10.92 -6.08
N CYS A 146 -22.41 10.88 -5.84
CA CYS A 146 -23.36 11.72 -6.54
C CYS A 146 -23.74 12.91 -5.65
N PHE A 147 -23.78 14.09 -6.24
CA PHE A 147 -24.37 15.28 -5.65
C PHE A 147 -25.77 15.50 -6.23
N PRO A 148 -26.68 16.19 -5.50
CA PRO A 148 -28.06 16.40 -5.95
C PRO A 148 -28.18 17.11 -7.31
N ASP A 149 -27.18 17.93 -7.65
CA ASP A 149 -27.12 18.68 -8.91
C ASP A 149 -26.30 17.95 -10.00
N ASP A 150 -25.80 16.74 -9.72
CA ASP A 150 -25.05 15.97 -10.70
C ASP A 150 -25.98 15.38 -11.76
N ILE A 151 -25.69 15.72 -13.01
CA ILE A 151 -26.36 15.17 -14.20
C ILE A 151 -25.67 13.85 -14.59
N LEU A 152 -25.73 12.86 -13.71
CA LEU A 152 -25.33 11.48 -14.04
C LEU A 152 -26.44 10.76 -14.80
#